data_AF-A0A920C956-F1
#
_entry.id   AF-A0A920C956-F1
#
_cell.length_a   1.000
_cell.length_b   1.000
_cell.length_c   1.000
_cell.angle_alpha   90.00
_cell.angle_beta   90.00
_cell.angle_gamma   90.00
#
_symmetry.space_group_name_H-M   'P 1'
#
loop_
_entity.id
_entity.type
_entity.pdbx_description
1 polymer ?
#
loop_
_entity_poly.entity_id
_entity_poly.type
_entity_poly.pdbx_seq_one_letter_code
_entity_poly.pdbx_strand_id
1 'polypeptide(L)' 'MMENANNNDYIVVKAKENGVQVIGLTRGHDTKFHHTEKLDKGEVLIAQFTDHTSAMKIRGKAEVQTKHGIIESDS' A
#
# COMPACT_ATOMS: atom_id res chain seq x y z
N MET A 1 -19.72 -20.02 15.99
CA MET A 1 -19.07 -19.85 14.67
C MET A 1 -18.05 -18.75 14.85
N MET A 2 -16.76 -19.06 14.84
CA MET A 2 -15.73 -18.02 14.85
C MET A 2 -15.43 -17.71 13.39
N GLU A 3 -15.80 -16.51 12.95
CA GLU A 3 -15.24 -15.92 11.74
C GLU A 3 -13.72 -15.81 11.97
N ASN A 4 -12.94 -16.62 11.26
CA ASN A 4 -11.55 -16.27 11.01
C ASN A 4 -11.59 -15.08 10.05
N ALA A 5 -11.85 -13.88 10.58
CA ALA A 5 -11.52 -12.66 9.87
C ALA A 5 -10.02 -12.74 9.59
N ASN A 6 -9.65 -12.97 8.33
CA ASN A 6 -8.26 -12.88 7.88
C ASN A 6 -7.81 -11.44 8.10
N ASN A 7 -7.37 -11.16 9.32
CA ASN A 7 -6.99 -9.86 9.83
C ASN A 7 -5.59 -9.53 9.32
N ASN A 8 -5.41 -9.59 8.00
CA ASN A 8 -4.13 -9.26 7.40
C ASN A 8 -3.86 -7.78 7.65
N ASP A 9 -2.60 -7.47 7.90
CA ASP A 9 -2.17 -6.08 8.06
C ASP A 9 -2.56 -5.26 6.81
N TYR A 10 -2.75 -3.97 7.02
CA TYR A 10 -2.98 -3.00 5.96
C TYR A 10 -2.09 -1.77 6.14
N ILE A 11 -1.98 -0.99 5.08
CA ILE A 11 -1.36 0.33 5.10
C ILE A 11 -2.38 1.38 4.68
N VAL A 12 -2.24 2.60 5.21
CA VAL A 12 -2.95 3.78 4.74
C VAL A 12 -1.94 4.67 4.04
N VAL A 13 -2.25 5.12 2.82
CA VAL A 13 -1.38 6.00 2.03
C VAL A 13 -2.18 7.26 1.69
N LYS A 14 -1.66 8.42 2.06
CA LYS A 14 -2.22 9.72 1.68
C LYS A 14 -1.24 10.46 0.78
N ALA A 15 -1.66 10.76 -0.43
CA ALA A 15 -0.84 11.49 -1.38
C ALA A 15 -0.68 12.96 -0.96
N LYS A 16 0.57 13.43 -0.88
CA LYS A 16 0.91 14.84 -0.58
C LYS A 16 1.20 15.65 -1.86
N GLU A 17 1.31 14.97 -3.00
CA GLU A 17 1.44 15.54 -4.35
C GLU A 17 0.61 14.74 -5.38
N ASN A 18 0.49 15.26 -6.60
CA ASN A 18 -0.22 14.56 -7.68
C ASN A 18 0.65 13.45 -8.28
N GLY A 19 0.03 12.32 -8.60
CA GLY A 19 0.71 11.21 -9.28
C GLY A 19 1.56 10.31 -8.37
N VAL A 20 1.28 10.30 -7.07
CA VAL A 20 1.80 9.27 -6.16
C VAL A 20 1.37 7.89 -6.66
N GLN A 21 2.26 6.92 -6.63
CA GLN A 21 1.98 5.55 -7.07
C GLN A 21 2.07 4.58 -5.91
N VAL A 22 1.02 3.78 -5.72
CA VAL A 22 0.99 2.63 -4.81
C VAL A 22 1.08 1.36 -5.64
N ILE A 23 2.21 0.67 -5.56
CA ILE A 23 2.55 -0.48 -6.42
C ILE A 23 2.48 -1.76 -5.60
N GLY A 24 1.60 -2.68 -5.96
CA GLY A 24 1.51 -4.02 -5.38
C GLY A 24 2.55 -4.97 -5.97
N LEU A 25 3.25 -5.73 -5.12
CA LEU A 25 4.20 -6.76 -5.51
C LEU A 25 3.64 -8.15 -5.25
N THR A 26 3.86 -9.06 -6.20
CA THR A 26 3.32 -10.42 -6.16
C THR A 26 3.83 -11.18 -4.94
N ARG A 27 2.97 -12.02 -4.37
CA ARG A 27 3.38 -13.08 -3.43
C ARG A 27 3.80 -14.31 -4.23
N GLY A 28 4.92 -14.95 -3.84
CA GLY A 28 5.36 -16.22 -4.42
C GLY A 28 6.85 -16.23 -4.79
N HIS A 29 7.22 -17.15 -5.67
CA HIS A 29 8.61 -17.33 -6.13
C HIS A 29 9.18 -16.07 -6.80
N ASP A 30 8.35 -15.40 -7.60
CA ASP A 30 8.74 -14.18 -8.31
C ASP A 30 8.21 -12.94 -7.59
N THR A 31 9.05 -11.91 -7.51
CA THR A 31 8.67 -10.58 -7.03
C THR A 31 8.51 -9.63 -8.21
N LYS A 32 7.28 -9.38 -8.64
CA LYS A 32 6.95 -8.54 -9.81
C LYS A 32 5.87 -7.53 -9.45
N PHE A 33 5.85 -6.39 -10.15
CA PHE A 33 4.74 -5.44 -10.05
C PHE A 33 3.52 -6.03 -10.76
N HIS A 34 2.36 -6.01 -10.11
CA HIS A 34 1.11 -6.55 -10.70
C HIS A 34 -0.03 -5.54 -10.78
N HIS A 35 -0.05 -4.54 -9.89
CA HIS A 35 -0.99 -3.43 -9.93
C HIS A 35 -0.30 -2.14 -9.50
N THR A 36 -0.67 -1.04 -10.13
CA THR A 36 -0.25 0.31 -9.74
C THR A 36 -1.49 1.18 -9.62
N GLU A 37 -1.76 1.65 -8.40
CA GLU A 37 -2.78 2.66 -8.14
C GLU A 37 -2.13 4.05 -8.19
N LYS A 38 -2.72 4.98 -8.93
CA LYS A 38 -2.23 6.37 -9.00
C LYS A 38 -3.14 7.25 -8.15
N LEU A 39 -2.53 8.02 -7.26
CA LEU A 39 -3.21 8.95 -6.36
C LEU A 39 -2.84 10.38 -6.70
N ASP A 40 -3.84 11.24 -6.81
CA ASP A 40 -3.68 12.70 -6.85
C ASP A 40 -3.65 13.31 -5.44
N LYS A 41 -3.16 14.54 -5.33
CA LYS A 41 -2.91 15.19 -4.04
C LYS A 41 -4.18 15.23 -3.19
N GLY A 42 -4.07 14.69 -1.98
CA GLY A 42 -5.15 14.62 -1.02
C GLY A 42 -5.95 13.32 -1.06
N GLU A 43 -5.80 12.51 -2.11
CA GLU A 43 -6.41 11.18 -2.17
C GLU A 43 -5.77 10.23 -1.13
N VAL A 44 -6.58 9.27 -0.68
CA VAL A 44 -6.23 8.30 0.34
C VAL A 44 -6.56 6.89 -0.15
N LEU A 45 -5.61 5.98 -0.01
CA LEU A 45 -5.79 4.55 -0.25
C LEU A 45 -5.56 3.77 1.05
N ILE A 46 -6.46 2.84 1.35
CA ILE A 46 -6.30 1.85 2.42
C ILE A 46 -6.15 0.50 1.74
N ALA A 47 -4.95 -0.10 1.84
CA ALA A 47 -4.58 -1.30 1.09
C ALA A 47 -4.15 -2.42 2.04
N GLN A 48 -4.84 -3.56 1.94
CA GLN A 48 -4.55 -4.77 2.73
C GLN A 48 -3.46 -5.62 2.06
N PHE A 49 -2.64 -6.30 2.86
CA PHE A 49 -1.85 -7.44 2.35
C PHE A 49 -2.78 -8.61 2.03
N THR A 50 -2.60 -9.23 0.86
CA THR A 50 -3.50 -10.29 0.37
C THR A 50 -2.71 -11.51 -0.06
N ASP A 51 -3.42 -12.53 -0.55
CA ASP A 51 -2.80 -13.69 -1.18
C ASP A 51 -2.00 -13.32 -2.43
N HIS A 52 -2.36 -12.23 -3.11
CA HIS A 52 -1.68 -11.73 -4.31
C HIS A 52 -0.62 -10.67 -4.00
N THR A 53 -0.83 -9.85 -2.96
CA THR A 53 0.06 -8.74 -2.60
C THR A 53 0.83 -9.06 -1.33
N SER A 54 2.14 -9.29 -1.46
CA SER A 54 3.04 -9.56 -0.33
C SER A 54 3.85 -8.35 0.12
N ALA A 55 4.07 -7.40 -0.79
CA ALA A 55 4.76 -6.16 -0.52
C ALA A 55 4.10 -5.02 -1.30
N MET A 56 4.28 -3.79 -0.82
CA MET A 56 3.81 -2.58 -1.48
C MET A 56 4.96 -1.57 -1.56
N LYS A 57 5.11 -0.94 -2.72
CA LYS A 57 6.08 0.14 -2.95
C LYS A 57 5.33 1.44 -3.21
N ILE A 58 5.67 2.48 -2.45
CA ILE A 58 5.13 3.83 -2.63
C ILE A 58 6.17 4.67 -3.35
N ARG A 59 5.77 5.38 -4.41
CA ARG A 59 6.61 6.35 -5.13
C ARG A 59 5.92 7.72 -5.15
N GLY A 60 6.71 8.78 -4.96
CA GLY A 60 6.22 10.15 -4.82
C GLY A 60 5.99 10.53 -3.36
N LYS A 61 5.72 11.82 -3.14
CA LYS A 61 5.55 12.39 -1.80
C LYS A 61 4.23 11.97 -1.16
N ALA A 62 4.29 11.16 -0.11
CA ALA A 62 3.11 10.65 0.58
C ALA A 62 3.37 10.44 2.07
N GLU A 63 2.29 10.44 2.85
CA GLU A 63 2.30 9.95 4.24
C GLU A 63 1.73 8.53 4.25
N VAL A 64 2.46 7.61 4.87
CA VAL A 64 2.09 6.20 4.98
C VAL A 64 1.93 5.84 6.45
N GLN A 65 0.77 5.31 6.81
CA GLN A 65 0.48 4.82 8.15
C GLN A 65 0.38 3.30 8.13
N THR A 66 1.01 2.67 9.12
CA THR A 66 0.98 1.22 9.34
C THR A 66 0.76 0.94 10.82
N LYS A 67 0.64 -0.32 11.22
CA LYS A 67 0.64 -0.71 12.64
C LYS A 67 1.89 -0.28 13.42
N HIS A 68 2.98 0.05 12.72
CA HIS A 68 4.25 0.45 13.30
C HIS A 68 4.44 1.97 13.41
N GLY A 69 3.43 2.75 13.02
CA GLY A 69 3.47 4.21 13.04
C GLY A 69 3.42 4.82 11.65
N ILE A 70 3.79 6.10 11.58
CA ILE A 70 3.70 6.96 10.40
C ILE A 70 5.10 7.18 9.82
N ILE A 71 5.22 7.06 8.50
CA ILE A 71 6.43 7.40 7.74
C ILE A 71 6.04 8.26 6.53
N GLU A 72 6.94 9.15 6.13
CA GLU A 72 6.79 9.89 4.87
C GLU A 72 7.67 9.27 3.80
N SER A 73 7.12 9.10 2.59
CA SER A 73 7.92 8.84 1.40
C SER A 73 8.27 10.18 0.74
N ASP A 74 9.49 10.25 0.22
CA ASP A 74 9.96 11.35 -0.62
C ASP A 74 10.41 10.80 -1.99
N SER A 75 10.73 11.71 -2.91
CA SER A 75 11.19 11.38 -4.27
C SER A 75 12.64 10.92 -4.31
#